data_AF-A0A4P9YXX0-F1
#
_entry.id   AF-A0A4P9YXX0-F1
#
_cell.length_a   1.000
_cell.length_b   1.000
_cell.length_c   1.000
_cell.angle_alpha   90.00
_cell.angle_beta   90.00
_cell.angle_gamma   90.00
#
_symmetry.space_group_name_H-M   'P 1'
#
loop_
_entity.id
_entity.type
_entity.pdbx_description
1 polymer ?
#
loop_
_entity_poly.entity_id
_entity_poly.type
_entity_poly.pdbx_seq_one_letter_code
_entity_poly.pdbx_strand_id
1 'polypeptide(L)' 'VACLWEGCQYRCKSKKRHHMNSHLRSHVPLSPFQCHICAVTFKWKSDLTKHLR' A
#
# COMPACT_ATOMS: atom_id res chain seq x y z
N VAL A 1 -6.39 4.30 -18.13
CA VAL A 1 -6.88 3.13 -17.37
C VAL A 1 -7.22 3.60 -15.96
N ALA A 2 -8.42 3.32 -15.47
CA ALA A 2 -8.86 3.73 -14.13
C ALA A 2 -8.52 2.64 -13.11
N CYS A 3 -8.15 3.04 -11.89
CA CYS A 3 -8.02 2.11 -10.77
C CYS A 3 -9.41 1.67 -10.30
N LEU A 4 -9.55 0.40 -9.93
CA LEU A 4 -10.81 -0.22 -9.50
C LEU A 4 -10.87 -0.40 -7.97
N TRP A 5 -9.98 0.25 -7.23
CA TRP A 5 -9.96 0.16 -5.77
C TRP A 5 -11.03 1.05 -5.16
N GLU A 6 -11.78 0.50 -4.22
CA GLU A 6 -12.79 1.21 -3.42
C GLU A 6 -12.22 2.52 -2.85
N GLY A 7 -12.80 3.65 -3.24
CA GLY A 7 -12.40 4.99 -2.80
C GLY A 7 -11.22 5.64 -3.55
N CYS A 8 -10.64 5.01 -4.57
CA CYS A 8 -9.51 5.59 -5.31
C CYS A 8 -9.91 6.21 -6.65
N GLN A 9 -9.69 7.52 -6.79
CA GLN A 9 -9.96 8.27 -8.03
C GLN A 9 -8.77 8.29 -9.00
N TYR A 10 -7.73 7.47 -8.77
CA TYR A 10 -6.55 7.47 -9.65
C TYR A 10 -6.90 6.98 -11.05
N ARG A 11 -6.72 7.89 -12.02
CA ARG A 11 -6.91 7.62 -13.44
C ARG A 11 -5.59 7.79 -14.16
N CYS A 12 -5.01 6.67 -14.60
CA CYS A 12 -3.79 6.70 -15.39
C CYS A 12 -4.09 7.16 -16.82
N LYS A 13 -3.40 8.21 -17.27
CA LYS A 13 -3.53 8.77 -18.62
C LYS A 13 -2.92 7.87 -19.71
N SER A 14 -1.96 7.01 -19.36
CA SER A 14 -1.30 6.09 -20.28
C SER A 14 -1.83 4.66 -20.14
N LYS A 15 -1.85 3.88 -21.24
CA LYS A 15 -2.13 2.43 -21.22
C LYS A 15 -0.94 1.58 -20.76
N LYS A 16 0.21 2.19 -20.44
CA LYS A 16 1.41 1.46 -19.99
C LYS A 16 1.15 0.76 -18.65
N ARG A 17 1.33 -0.56 -18.65
CA ARG A 17 1.06 -1.42 -17.48
C ARG A 17 1.98 -1.12 -16.28
N HIS A 18 3.21 -0.66 -16.52
CA HIS A 18 4.15 -0.36 -15.43
C HIS A 18 3.69 0.81 -14.53
N HIS A 19 3.05 1.84 -15.10
CA HIS A 19 2.53 2.97 -14.32
C HIS A 19 1.40 2.53 -13.39
N MET A 20 0.49 1.69 -13.90
CA MET A 20 -0.59 1.15 -13.10
C MET A 20 -0.08 0.16 -12.04
N ASN A 21 0.88 -0.70 -12.37
CA ASN A 21 1.50 -1.59 -11.39
C ASN A 21 2.20 -0.84 -10.26
N SER A 22 2.90 0.26 -10.57
CA SER A 22 3.51 1.11 -9.55
C SER A 22 2.47 1.74 -8.64
N HIS A 23 1.38 2.25 -9.21
CA HIS A 23 0.25 2.78 -8.45
C HIS A 23 -0.42 1.71 -7.57
N LEU A 24 -0.65 0.50 -8.07
CA LEU A 24 -1.25 -0.59 -7.27
C LEU A 24 -0.38 -0.95 -6.04
N ARG A 25 0.92 -0.64 -6.03
CA ARG A 25 1.79 -0.79 -4.84
C ARG A 25 1.56 0.27 -3.76
N SER A 26 0.93 1.41 -4.04
CA SER A 26 0.46 2.30 -2.95
C SER A 26 -0.79 1.73 -2.30
N HIS A 27 -1.53 0.98 -3.09
CA HIS A 27 -2.64 0.12 -2.75
C HIS A 27 -2.35 -0.95 -1.73
N VAL A 28 -1.42 -1.81 -2.12
CA VAL A 28 -0.94 -2.89 -1.28
C VAL A 28 0.05 -2.25 -0.32
N PRO A 29 -0.27 -2.05 0.96
CA PRO A 29 0.76 -1.77 1.95
C PRO A 29 1.80 -2.88 1.82
N LEU A 30 2.96 -2.58 1.21
CA LEU A 30 4.13 -3.47 1.12
C LEU A 30 4.77 -3.73 2.50
N SER A 31 3.98 -3.51 3.55
CA SER A 31 4.24 -3.65 4.95
C SER A 31 3.58 -4.94 5.41
N PRO A 32 4.25 -6.10 5.30
CA PRO A 32 3.77 -7.34 5.91
C PRO A 32 3.71 -7.26 7.45
N PHE A 33 4.18 -6.16 8.04
CA PHE A 33 4.25 -5.94 9.48
C PHE A 33 3.06 -5.09 9.94
N GLN A 34 1.90 -5.73 10.08
CA GLN A 34 0.73 -5.13 10.72
C GLN A 34 0.76 -5.38 12.23
N CYS A 35 0.50 -4.35 13.01
CA CYS A 35 0.30 -4.49 14.45
C CYS A 35 -1.04 -5.17 14.74
N HIS A 36 -1.04 -6.25 15.51
CA HIS A 36 -2.26 -6.98 15.88
C HIS A 36 -3.14 -6.22 16.89
N ILE A 37 -2.58 -5.23 17.59
CA ILE A 37 -3.30 -4.45 18.63
C ILE A 37 -4.07 -3.28 18.03
N CYS A 38 -3.46 -2.55 17.08
CA CYS A 38 -4.01 -1.30 16.53
C CYS A 38 -4.19 -1.32 15.00
N ALA A 39 -3.92 -2.45 14.33
CA ALA A 39 -4.01 -2.64 12.88
C ALA A 39 -3.13 -1.71 12.02
N VAL A 40 -2.22 -0.94 12.62
CA VAL A 40 -1.25 -0.08 11.91
C VAL A 40 -0.25 -0.94 11.14
N THR A 41 -0.04 -0.61 9.87
CA THR A 41 0.92 -1.29 9.00
C THR A 41 2.25 -0.53 8.90
N PHE A 42 3.35 -1.22 9.14
CA PHE A 42 4.71 -0.67 9.13
C PHE A 42 5.55 -1.24 7.98
N LYS A 43 6.28 -0.38 7.28
CA LYS A 43 7.12 -0.77 6.14
C LYS A 43 8.24 -1.75 6.51
N TRP A 44 8.74 -1.67 7.75
CA TRP A 44 9.84 -2.49 8.24
C TRP A 44 9.49 -3.18 9.55
N LYS A 45 10.01 -4.40 9.75
CA LYS A 45 9.85 -5.14 11.01
C LYS A 45 10.39 -4.36 12.20
N SER A 46 11.48 -3.61 12.01
CA SER A 46 12.09 -2.77 13.05
C SER A 46 11.15 -1.70 13.59
N ASP A 47 10.30 -1.13 12.73
CA ASP A 47 9.35 -0.09 13.14
C ASP A 47 8.18 -0.70 13.88
N LEU A 48 7.71 -1.89 13.46
CA LEU A 48 6.74 -2.67 14.22
C LEU A 48 7.31 -3.07 15.59
N THR A 49 8.53 -3.58 15.68
CA THR A 49 9.16 -3.97 16.95
C THR A 49 9.34 -2.77 17.88
N LYS A 50 9.72 -1.59 17.37
CA LYS A 50 9.78 -0.35 18.17
C LYS A 50 8.40 0.08 18.65
N HIS A 51 7.37 -0.05 17.81
CA HIS A 51 5.99 0.28 18.15
C HIS A 51 5.39 -0.65 19.20
N LEU A 52 5.75 -1.94 19.17
CA LEU A 52 5.29 -2.96 20.13
C LEU A 52 6.06 -2.97 21.46
N ARG A 53 7.16 -2.22 21.56
CA ARG A 53 7.99 -2.15 22.76
C ARG A 53 7.42 -1.17 23.78
#